data_AF-A0A4Q5TB58-F1
#
_entry.id   AF-A0A4Q5TB58-F1
#
_cell.length_a   1.000
_cell.length_b   1.000
_cell.length_c   1.000
_cell.angle_alpha   90.00
_cell.angle_beta   90.00
_cell.angle_gamma   90.00
#
_symmetry.space_group_name_H-M   'P 1'
#
loop_
_entity.id
_entity.type
_entity.pdbx_description
1 polymer ?
#
loop_
_entity_poly.entity_id
_entity_poly.type
_entity_poly.pdbx_seq_one_letter_code
_entity_poly.pdbx_strand_id
1 'polypeptide(L)'
;VETSRRMGRPVIVATQMLESMITSPSPTRAEVSDVATAVYDGADAIMLSAESAAGQWPIESVTMMDAIADSVERDPAHGDRVHFTVMKPDPTTADALAEAAKTIAANVSASAIICFTMSGSTARRIARERPSVPILVLTPKAETARRMGLLWGTHAVHTRDVDSFEDMVAKAKRMAMRHGIAKGGDRVVVCAGVPFGTPGSTNVLHVVTIVGDELKGRS
;
A
#
# COMPACT_ATOMS: atom_id res chain seq x y z
N VAL A 1 14.33 -5.37 9.08
CA VAL A 1 13.06 -4.70 8.66
C VAL A 1 12.93 -3.31 9.26
N GLU A 2 13.00 -3.17 10.59
CA GLU A 2 12.85 -1.90 11.32
C GLU A 2 13.66 -0.72 10.74
N THR A 3 14.98 -0.89 10.55
CA THR A 3 15.85 0.18 10.01
C THR A 3 15.39 0.68 8.64
N SER A 4 14.96 -0.22 7.75
CA SER A 4 14.46 0.15 6.42
C SER A 4 13.17 0.96 6.52
N ARG A 5 12.23 0.54 7.38
CA ARG A 5 10.99 1.26 7.64
C ARG A 5 11.27 2.65 8.18
N ARG A 6 12.17 2.79 9.15
CA ARG A 6 12.61 4.11 9.68
C ARG A 6 13.16 5.02 8.58
N MET A 7 13.89 4.46 7.62
CA MET A 7 14.42 5.19 6.46
C MET A 7 13.38 5.42 5.33
N GLY A 8 12.15 4.92 5.46
CA GLY A 8 11.14 4.95 4.40
C GLY A 8 11.56 4.19 3.13
N ARG A 9 12.40 3.16 3.28
CA ARG A 9 12.89 2.31 2.19
C ARG A 9 12.16 0.97 2.22
N PRO A 10 11.60 0.50 1.08
CA PRO A 10 10.99 -0.82 1.01
C PRO A 10 11.97 -1.91 1.43
N VAL A 11 11.49 -2.91 2.16
CA VAL A 11 12.27 -4.07 2.57
C VAL A 11 11.60 -5.36 2.16
N ILE A 12 12.38 -6.25 1.56
CA ILE A 12 11.97 -7.58 1.13
C ILE A 12 12.59 -8.59 2.10
N VAL A 13 11.78 -9.47 2.67
CA VAL A 13 12.28 -10.66 3.39
C VAL A 13 12.30 -11.82 2.41
N ALA A 14 13.45 -12.47 2.33
CA ALA A 14 13.78 -13.39 1.25
C ALA A 14 14.49 -14.63 1.79
N THR A 15 14.39 -15.72 1.02
CA THR A 15 14.95 -17.06 1.27
C THR A 15 14.30 -17.81 2.43
N GLN A 16 14.27 -19.15 2.35
CA GLN A 16 13.77 -20.05 3.39
C GLN A 16 12.34 -19.72 3.87
N MET A 17 11.46 -19.30 2.94
CA MET A 17 10.09 -18.92 3.29
C MET A 17 9.15 -20.13 3.29
N LEU A 18 9.01 -20.83 2.15
CA LEU A 18 8.16 -22.02 2.00
C LEU A 18 8.93 -23.15 1.30
N GLU A 19 10.20 -23.35 1.64
CA GLU A 19 11.15 -24.20 0.92
C GLU A 19 10.66 -25.65 0.72
N SER A 20 9.97 -26.22 1.71
CA SER A 20 9.36 -27.55 1.61
C SER A 20 8.37 -27.66 0.46
N MET A 21 7.75 -26.54 0.06
CA MET A 21 6.78 -26.50 -1.05
C MET A 21 7.40 -26.68 -2.44
N ILE A 22 8.73 -26.73 -2.54
CA ILE A 22 9.42 -27.19 -3.76
C ILE A 22 8.98 -28.62 -4.11
N THR A 23 8.75 -29.47 -3.10
CA THR A 23 8.44 -30.90 -3.28
C THR A 23 7.12 -31.33 -2.61
N SER A 24 6.54 -30.48 -1.76
CA SER A 24 5.30 -30.75 -1.03
C SER A 24 4.19 -29.77 -1.44
N PRO A 25 2.91 -30.19 -1.50
CA PRO A 25 1.80 -29.27 -1.74
C PRO A 25 1.46 -28.38 -0.53
N SER A 26 2.12 -28.55 0.61
CA SER A 26 1.85 -27.77 1.83
C SER A 26 3.13 -27.53 2.63
N PRO A 27 3.26 -26.35 3.28
CA PRO A 27 4.43 -26.02 4.07
C PRO A 27 4.39 -26.68 5.44
N THR A 28 5.53 -26.64 6.12
CA THR A 28 5.63 -26.99 7.53
C THR A 28 5.07 -25.89 8.42
N ARG A 29 4.75 -26.23 9.67
CA ARG A 29 4.34 -25.24 10.68
C ARG A 29 5.42 -24.19 10.94
N ALA A 30 6.69 -24.56 10.87
CA ALA A 30 7.81 -23.65 11.09
C ALA A 30 7.86 -22.57 9.99
N GLU A 31 7.79 -22.98 8.72
CA GLU A 31 7.75 -22.07 7.57
C GLU A 31 6.57 -21.09 7.63
N VAL A 32 5.37 -21.57 7.99
CA VAL A 32 4.21 -20.69 8.21
C VAL A 32 4.50 -19.64 9.28
N SER A 33 5.16 -20.03 10.38
CA SER A 33 5.53 -19.13 11.46
C SER A 33 6.59 -18.11 11.03
N ASP A 34 7.55 -18.51 10.19
CA ASP A 34 8.62 -17.63 9.70
C ASP A 34 8.06 -16.59 8.74
N VAL A 35 7.19 -16.99 7.81
CA VAL A 35 6.46 -16.07 6.93
C VAL A 35 5.61 -15.09 7.75
N ALA A 36 4.85 -15.59 8.72
CA ALA A 36 4.02 -14.74 9.57
C ALA A 36 4.85 -13.71 10.35
N THR A 37 6.01 -14.12 10.86
CA THR A 37 6.93 -13.23 11.58
C THR A 37 7.45 -12.11 10.67
N ALA A 38 7.81 -12.42 9.42
CA ALA A 38 8.23 -11.40 8.46
C ALA A 38 7.15 -10.33 8.21
N VAL A 39 5.88 -10.74 8.18
CA VAL A 39 4.73 -9.82 8.04
C VAL A 39 4.53 -9.00 9.31
N TYR A 40 4.61 -9.61 10.51
CA TYR A 40 4.52 -8.87 11.78
C TYR A 40 5.65 -7.84 11.98
N ASP A 41 6.87 -8.17 11.54
CA ASP A 41 8.00 -7.23 11.55
C ASP A 41 7.74 -6.01 10.65
N GLY A 42 6.80 -6.14 9.72
CA GLY A 42 6.39 -5.12 8.78
C GLY A 42 7.20 -5.11 7.51
N ALA A 43 7.58 -6.27 6.98
CA ALA A 43 8.14 -6.38 5.63
C ALA A 43 7.22 -5.68 4.60
N ASP A 44 7.79 -5.02 3.59
CA ASP A 44 6.98 -4.47 2.50
C ASP A 44 6.63 -5.54 1.46
N ALA A 45 7.49 -6.55 1.32
CA ALA A 45 7.24 -7.73 0.52
C ALA A 45 7.95 -8.97 1.08
N ILE A 46 7.42 -10.13 0.74
CA ILE A 46 7.96 -11.45 1.04
C ILE A 46 8.24 -12.18 -0.28
N MET A 47 9.34 -12.92 -0.35
CA MET A 47 9.86 -13.45 -1.62
C MET A 47 9.91 -14.97 -1.63
N LEU A 48 9.28 -15.58 -2.64
CA LEU A 48 9.54 -16.96 -3.05
C LEU A 48 10.74 -17.03 -3.98
N SER A 49 11.52 -18.08 -3.85
CA SER A 49 12.72 -18.36 -4.65
C SER A 49 12.47 -19.60 -5.52
N ALA A 50 13.10 -20.73 -5.19
CA ALA A 50 12.96 -21.98 -5.96
C ALA A 50 11.53 -22.51 -5.95
N GLU A 51 10.74 -22.21 -4.92
CA GLU A 51 9.34 -22.61 -4.76
C GLU A 51 8.49 -22.23 -5.99
N SER A 52 8.66 -20.99 -6.47
CA SER A 52 7.91 -20.46 -7.62
C SER A 52 8.65 -20.62 -8.95
N ALA A 53 9.99 -20.67 -8.92
CA ALA A 53 10.81 -20.69 -10.13
C ALA A 53 10.96 -22.10 -10.73
N ALA A 54 11.06 -23.13 -9.89
CA ALA A 54 11.32 -24.51 -10.32
C ALA A 54 10.65 -25.59 -9.45
N GLY A 55 9.81 -25.19 -8.49
CA GLY A 55 9.08 -26.10 -7.61
C GLY A 55 7.97 -26.87 -8.31
N GLN A 56 7.53 -27.97 -7.70
CA GLN A 56 6.42 -28.78 -8.19
C GLN A 56 5.04 -28.12 -7.96
N TRP A 57 4.96 -27.17 -7.02
CA TRP A 57 3.72 -26.52 -6.57
C TRP A 57 3.82 -24.98 -6.58
N PRO A 58 4.14 -24.35 -7.72
CA PRO A 58 4.43 -22.91 -7.76
C PRO A 58 3.19 -22.04 -7.51
N ILE A 59 2.01 -22.48 -7.99
CA ILE A 59 0.74 -21.75 -7.79
C ILE A 59 0.32 -21.84 -6.33
N GLU A 60 0.42 -23.03 -5.74
CA GLU A 60 0.08 -23.30 -4.35
C GLU A 60 1.02 -22.55 -3.41
N SER A 61 2.31 -22.45 -3.75
CA SER A 61 3.30 -21.68 -2.97
C SER A 61 2.92 -20.20 -2.91
N VAL A 62 2.55 -19.59 -4.04
CA VAL A 62 2.09 -18.19 -4.07
C VAL A 62 0.77 -18.03 -3.32
N THR A 63 -0.18 -18.96 -3.51
CA THR A 63 -1.49 -18.93 -2.85
C THR A 63 -1.36 -19.07 -1.33
N MET A 64 -0.45 -19.93 -0.86
CA MET A 64 -0.17 -20.12 0.55
C MET A 64 0.51 -18.89 1.15
N MET A 65 1.47 -18.30 0.44
CA MET A 65 2.13 -17.07 0.87
C MET A 65 1.11 -15.92 1.06
N ASP A 66 0.19 -15.75 0.09
CA ASP A 66 -0.90 -14.79 0.15
C ASP A 66 -1.83 -15.06 1.34
N ALA A 67 -2.27 -16.31 1.52
CA ALA A 67 -3.14 -16.70 2.62
C ALA A 67 -2.51 -16.46 4.00
N ILE A 68 -1.21 -16.68 4.17
CA ILE A 68 -0.51 -16.41 5.44
C ILE A 68 -0.45 -14.90 5.69
N ALA A 69 -0.07 -14.10 4.69
CA ALA A 69 0.02 -12.66 4.81
C ALA A 69 -1.34 -12.05 5.18
N ASP A 70 -2.38 -12.42 4.43
CA ASP A 70 -3.75 -11.98 4.64
C ASP A 70 -4.32 -12.43 6.00
N SER A 71 -3.99 -13.65 6.46
CA SER A 71 -4.35 -14.09 7.81
C SER A 71 -3.69 -13.25 8.90
N VAL A 72 -2.44 -12.82 8.71
CA VAL A 72 -1.71 -12.00 9.68
C VAL A 72 -2.20 -10.56 9.67
N GLU A 73 -2.43 -9.96 8.50
CA GLU A 73 -2.87 -8.56 8.37
C GLU A 73 -4.29 -8.34 8.91
N ARG A 74 -5.13 -9.38 8.93
CA ARG A 74 -6.46 -9.34 9.57
C ARG A 74 -6.46 -9.51 11.09
N ASP A 75 -5.34 -9.92 11.70
CA ASP A 75 -5.26 -9.99 13.16
C ASP A 75 -5.46 -8.58 13.73
N PRO A 76 -6.45 -8.35 14.63
CA PRO A 76 -6.63 -7.05 15.28
C PRO A 76 -5.35 -6.53 15.96
N ALA A 77 -4.48 -7.43 16.43
CA ALA A 77 -3.20 -7.08 17.03
C ALA A 77 -2.11 -6.70 16.01
N HIS A 78 -2.31 -6.92 14.72
CA HIS A 78 -1.34 -6.61 13.68
C HIS A 78 -0.97 -5.13 13.68
N GLY A 79 -1.97 -4.24 13.74
CA GLY A 79 -1.75 -2.80 13.80
C GLY A 79 -0.85 -2.40 14.97
N ASP A 80 -1.16 -2.86 16.17
CA ASP A 80 -0.37 -2.55 17.37
C ASP A 80 1.06 -3.11 17.27
N ARG A 81 1.22 -4.34 16.77
CA ARG A 81 2.52 -4.99 16.62
C ARG A 81 3.40 -4.32 15.57
N VAL A 82 2.84 -4.01 14.39
CA VAL A 82 3.59 -3.34 13.32
C VAL A 82 3.94 -1.89 13.71
N HIS A 83 3.25 -1.32 14.70
CA HIS A 83 3.51 -0.01 15.29
C HIS A 83 4.28 -0.04 16.62
N PHE A 84 4.69 -1.21 17.11
CA PHE A 84 5.41 -1.33 18.38
C PHE A 84 6.65 -0.43 18.43
N THR A 85 7.37 -0.35 17.31
CA THR A 85 8.42 0.65 17.12
C THR A 85 7.80 1.97 16.68
N VAL A 86 7.77 2.95 17.59
CA VAL A 86 7.39 4.34 17.27
C VAL A 86 8.41 4.91 16.28
N MET A 87 7.99 5.03 15.02
CA MET A 87 8.76 5.74 14.00
C MET A 87 8.44 7.22 14.10
N LYS A 88 9.41 8.02 14.55
CA LYS A 88 9.25 9.48 14.53
C LYS A 88 9.34 9.97 13.08
N PRO A 89 8.36 10.73 12.59
CA PRO A 89 8.46 11.35 11.28
C PRO A 89 9.62 12.35 11.25
N ASP A 90 10.25 12.51 10.08
CA ASP A 90 11.14 13.66 9.87
C ASP A 90 10.31 14.95 9.99
N PRO A 91 10.88 16.06 10.46
CA PRO A 91 10.16 17.33 10.63
C PRO A 91 9.91 18.03 9.28
N THR A 92 9.16 17.37 8.39
CA THR A 92 8.79 17.85 7.06
C THR A 92 7.28 17.86 6.89
N THR A 93 6.76 18.77 6.06
CA THR A 93 5.33 18.82 5.71
C THR A 93 4.82 17.50 5.15
N ALA A 94 5.63 16.83 4.33
CA ALA A 94 5.23 15.59 3.68
C ALA A 94 5.06 14.43 4.68
N ASP A 95 5.92 14.35 5.69
CA ASP A 95 5.82 13.34 6.75
C ASP A 95 4.65 13.64 7.70
N ALA A 96 4.46 14.90 8.09
CA ALA A 96 3.33 15.32 8.91
C ALA A 96 1.98 15.01 8.23
N LEU A 97 1.87 15.23 6.92
CA LEU A 97 0.67 14.88 6.16
C LEU A 97 0.47 13.37 6.01
N ALA A 98 1.54 12.58 5.90
CA ALA A 98 1.42 11.12 5.85
C ALA A 98 0.89 10.54 7.17
N GLU A 99 1.41 11.02 8.31
CA GLU A 99 0.91 10.67 9.64
C GLU A 99 -0.54 11.12 9.84
N ALA A 100 -0.86 12.35 9.43
CA ALA A 100 -2.23 12.87 9.47
C ALA A 100 -3.17 12.05 8.59
N ALA A 101 -2.74 11.61 7.40
CA ALA A 101 -3.55 10.80 6.50
C ALA A 101 -3.94 9.46 7.12
N LYS A 102 -2.99 8.77 7.78
CA LYS A 102 -3.27 7.55 8.56
C LYS A 102 -4.35 7.80 9.61
N THR A 103 -4.13 8.82 10.44
CA THR A 103 -5.01 9.12 11.59
C THR A 103 -6.40 9.55 11.13
N ILE A 104 -6.47 10.43 10.13
CA ILE A 104 -7.74 10.91 9.57
C ILE A 104 -8.50 9.74 8.92
N ALA A 105 -7.82 8.90 8.14
CA ALA A 105 -8.47 7.75 7.49
C ALA A 105 -9.17 6.84 8.50
N ALA A 106 -8.53 6.55 9.64
CA ALA A 106 -9.15 5.79 10.72
C ALA A 106 -10.34 6.53 11.35
N ASN A 107 -10.16 7.80 11.73
CA ASN A 107 -11.16 8.59 12.45
C ASN A 107 -12.43 8.87 11.62
N VAL A 108 -12.27 9.06 10.32
CA VAL A 108 -13.40 9.29 9.41
C VAL A 108 -13.86 7.99 8.75
N SER A 109 -13.38 6.82 9.18
CA SER A 109 -13.72 5.52 8.57
C SER A 109 -13.64 5.58 7.04
N ALA A 110 -12.54 6.13 6.52
CA ALA A 110 -12.31 6.20 5.08
C ALA A 110 -12.10 4.78 4.54
N SER A 111 -12.53 4.53 3.31
CA SER A 111 -12.29 3.24 2.63
C SER A 111 -10.88 3.14 2.05
N ALA A 112 -10.22 4.28 1.80
CA ALA A 112 -8.88 4.31 1.21
C ALA A 112 -8.16 5.65 1.40
N ILE A 113 -6.83 5.61 1.29
CA ILE A 113 -6.01 6.78 1.02
C ILE A 113 -5.62 6.78 -0.46
N ILE A 114 -5.86 7.87 -1.16
CA ILE A 114 -5.53 8.05 -2.56
C ILE A 114 -4.39 9.06 -2.63
N CYS A 115 -3.27 8.71 -3.26
CA CYS A 115 -2.15 9.63 -3.40
C CYS A 115 -1.73 9.82 -4.86
N PHE A 116 -1.59 11.08 -5.26
CA PHE A 116 -0.99 11.47 -6.52
C PHE A 116 0.51 11.62 -6.34
N THR A 117 1.31 11.00 -7.22
CA THR A 117 2.76 11.06 -7.08
C THR A 117 3.50 10.90 -8.41
N MET A 118 4.59 11.65 -8.56
CA MET A 118 5.50 11.54 -9.72
C MET A 118 6.63 10.54 -9.47
N SER A 119 7.24 10.57 -8.29
CA SER A 119 8.42 9.77 -7.92
C SER A 119 8.12 8.63 -6.93
N GLY A 120 6.88 8.55 -6.44
CA GLY A 120 6.47 7.60 -5.40
C GLY A 120 6.81 8.04 -3.97
N SER A 121 7.40 9.22 -3.77
CA SER A 121 7.80 9.68 -2.42
C SER A 121 6.63 9.78 -1.46
N THR A 122 5.50 10.34 -1.90
CA THR A 122 4.26 10.45 -1.13
C THR A 122 3.74 9.09 -0.70
N ALA A 123 3.63 8.16 -1.66
CA ALA A 123 3.18 6.80 -1.40
C ALA A 123 4.08 6.09 -0.37
N ARG A 124 5.41 6.21 -0.50
CA ARG A 124 6.37 5.63 0.46
C ARG A 124 6.17 6.16 1.87
N ARG A 125 5.96 7.47 2.03
CA ARG A 125 5.70 8.08 3.34
C ARG A 125 4.41 7.55 3.95
N ILE A 126 3.32 7.53 3.17
CA ILE A 126 2.03 7.00 3.64
C ILE A 126 2.15 5.52 4.01
N ALA A 127 2.76 4.69 3.15
CA ALA A 127 2.91 3.26 3.41
C ALA A 127 3.75 2.95 4.64
N ARG A 128 4.78 3.76 4.93
CA ARG A 128 5.58 3.63 6.17
C ARG A 128 4.70 3.71 7.42
N GLU A 129 3.68 4.56 7.39
CA GLU A 129 2.74 4.75 8.49
C GLU A 129 1.75 3.58 8.67
N ARG A 130 1.81 2.55 7.80
CA ARG A 130 0.96 1.34 7.77
C ARG A 130 -0.51 1.64 8.07
N PRO A 131 -1.18 2.47 7.25
CA PRO A 131 -2.60 2.75 7.44
C PRO A 131 -3.43 1.47 7.33
N SER A 132 -4.52 1.38 8.09
CA SER A 132 -5.45 0.23 8.07
C SER A 132 -6.32 0.14 6.81
N VAL A 133 -6.07 1.00 5.82
CA VAL A 133 -6.84 1.12 4.58
C VAL A 133 -5.89 1.04 3.39
N PRO A 134 -6.34 0.51 2.24
CA PRO A 134 -5.51 0.44 1.05
C PRO A 134 -5.09 1.83 0.56
N ILE A 135 -3.91 1.87 -0.06
CA ILE A 135 -3.34 3.08 -0.65
C ILE A 135 -3.46 3.01 -2.18
N LEU A 136 -4.39 3.77 -2.76
CA LEU A 136 -4.49 3.91 -4.22
C LEU A 136 -3.45 4.94 -4.70
N VAL A 137 -2.44 4.47 -5.42
CA VAL A 137 -1.38 5.35 -5.96
C VAL A 137 -1.70 5.70 -7.41
N LEU A 138 -1.83 6.99 -7.71
CA LEU A 138 -2.10 7.50 -9.05
C LEU A 138 -0.85 8.22 -9.58
N THR A 139 -0.33 7.78 -10.73
CA THR A 139 0.90 8.34 -11.30
C THR A 139 0.91 8.31 -12.84
N PRO A 140 1.45 9.34 -13.51
CA PRO A 140 1.66 9.34 -14.96
C PRO A 140 2.94 8.65 -15.40
N LYS A 141 3.74 8.12 -14.47
CA LYS A 141 4.98 7.40 -14.79
C LYS A 141 4.78 5.91 -14.59
N ALA A 142 4.72 5.15 -15.69
CA ALA A 142 4.63 3.69 -15.65
C ALA A 142 5.76 3.05 -14.82
N GLU A 143 6.96 3.64 -14.84
CA GLU A 143 8.08 3.21 -14.00
C GLU A 143 7.79 3.38 -12.50
N THR A 144 7.25 4.53 -12.10
CA THR A 144 6.83 4.79 -10.72
C THR A 144 5.76 3.78 -10.30
N ALA A 145 4.74 3.54 -11.13
CA ALA A 145 3.70 2.56 -10.85
C ALA A 145 4.27 1.15 -10.60
N ARG A 146 5.20 0.68 -11.44
CA ARG A 146 5.86 -0.63 -11.23
C ARG A 146 6.62 -0.70 -9.92
N ARG A 147 7.35 0.36 -9.55
CA ARG A 147 8.11 0.42 -8.28
C ARG A 147 7.20 0.37 -7.05
N MET A 148 5.97 0.89 -7.15
CA MET A 148 5.01 0.82 -6.05
C MET A 148 4.51 -0.60 -5.79
N GLY A 149 4.57 -1.52 -6.77
CA GLY A 149 4.20 -2.92 -6.53
C GLY A 149 5.02 -3.64 -5.45
N LEU A 150 6.15 -3.07 -5.01
CA LEU A 150 6.96 -3.56 -3.89
C LEU A 150 6.71 -2.82 -2.57
N LEU A 151 5.76 -1.88 -2.55
CA LEU A 151 5.45 -1.05 -1.40
C LEU A 151 4.19 -1.57 -0.72
N TRP A 152 4.27 -1.76 0.60
CA TRP A 152 3.19 -2.31 1.41
C TRP A 152 1.86 -1.57 1.22
N GLY A 153 0.77 -2.32 1.11
CA GLY A 153 -0.60 -1.80 1.10
C GLY A 153 -0.95 -0.93 -0.11
N THR A 154 -0.12 -0.91 -1.16
CA THR A 154 -0.35 -0.04 -2.32
C THR A 154 -0.98 -0.77 -3.51
N HIS A 155 -1.98 -0.10 -4.12
CA HIS A 155 -2.54 -0.44 -5.42
C HIS A 155 -2.20 0.68 -6.40
N ALA A 156 -1.21 0.46 -7.25
CA ALA A 156 -0.70 1.50 -8.14
C ALA A 156 -1.37 1.47 -9.52
N VAL A 157 -1.80 2.64 -9.99
CA VAL A 157 -2.44 2.81 -11.28
C VAL A 157 -1.73 3.88 -12.10
N HIS A 158 -1.30 3.47 -13.28
CA HIS A 158 -0.79 4.38 -14.29
C HIS A 158 -1.95 5.15 -14.93
N THR A 159 -1.95 6.47 -14.77
CA THR A 159 -2.99 7.36 -15.27
C THR A 159 -2.39 8.70 -15.63
N ARG A 160 -3.05 9.51 -16.47
CA ARG A 160 -2.58 10.87 -16.80
C ARG A 160 -2.35 11.68 -15.52
N ASP A 161 -1.60 12.78 -15.58
CA ASP A 161 -1.51 13.66 -14.41
C ASP A 161 -2.84 14.41 -14.20
N VAL A 162 -2.89 15.23 -13.15
CA VAL A 162 -3.99 16.16 -12.87
C VAL A 162 -3.49 17.59 -12.95
N ASP A 163 -4.30 18.48 -13.51
CA ASP A 163 -3.89 19.87 -13.78
C ASP A 163 -4.55 20.88 -12.83
N SER A 164 -5.56 20.45 -12.06
CA SER A 164 -6.30 21.30 -11.13
C SER A 164 -6.77 20.51 -9.91
N PHE A 165 -7.13 21.24 -8.84
CA PHE A 165 -7.67 20.63 -7.63
C PHE A 165 -9.02 19.94 -7.88
N GLU A 166 -9.86 20.51 -8.74
CA GLU A 166 -11.14 19.93 -9.14
C GLU A 166 -10.94 18.61 -9.90
N ASP A 167 -10.00 18.58 -10.85
CA ASP A 167 -9.66 17.35 -11.58
C ASP A 167 -9.06 16.29 -10.65
N MET A 168 -8.18 16.70 -9.73
CA MET A 168 -7.63 15.83 -8.70
C MET A 168 -8.72 15.11 -7.91
N VAL A 169 -9.70 15.84 -7.39
CA VAL A 169 -10.82 15.26 -6.64
C VAL A 169 -11.69 14.38 -7.54
N ALA A 170 -12.11 14.87 -8.71
CA ALA A 170 -12.97 14.12 -9.62
C ALA A 170 -12.31 12.82 -10.10
N LYS A 171 -11.00 12.83 -10.31
CA LYS A 171 -10.22 11.66 -10.74
C LYS A 171 -10.00 10.68 -9.60
N ALA A 172 -9.64 11.15 -8.41
CA ALA A 172 -9.48 10.30 -7.23
C ALA A 172 -10.72 9.43 -7.00
N LYS A 173 -11.90 10.06 -6.96
CA LYS A 173 -13.18 9.36 -6.76
C LYS A 173 -13.45 8.34 -7.87
N ARG A 174 -13.25 8.72 -9.14
CA ARG A 174 -13.45 7.85 -10.30
C ARG A 174 -12.53 6.64 -10.29
N MET A 175 -11.25 6.84 -9.97
CA MET A 175 -10.27 5.76 -9.93
C MET A 175 -10.52 4.80 -8.77
N ALA A 176 -10.92 5.32 -7.60
CA ALA A 176 -11.30 4.48 -6.47
C ALA A 176 -12.46 3.55 -6.80
N MET A 177 -13.50 4.07 -7.46
CA MET A 177 -14.63 3.24 -7.93
C MET A 177 -14.25 2.28 -9.03
N ARG A 178 -13.50 2.73 -10.04
CA ARG A 178 -13.10 1.92 -11.20
C ARG A 178 -12.29 0.69 -10.79
N HIS A 179 -11.48 0.80 -9.75
CA HIS A 179 -10.66 -0.29 -9.23
C HIS A 179 -11.32 -1.07 -8.09
N GLY A 180 -12.60 -0.79 -7.76
CA GLY A 180 -13.33 -1.50 -6.70
C GLY A 180 -12.81 -1.25 -5.29
N ILE A 181 -12.03 -0.18 -5.09
CA ILE A 181 -11.42 0.17 -3.80
C ILE A 181 -12.43 0.90 -2.89
N ALA A 182 -13.35 1.66 -3.48
CA ALA A 182 -14.39 2.36 -2.74
C ALA A 182 -15.68 2.45 -3.57
N LYS A 183 -16.82 2.59 -2.90
CA LYS A 183 -18.15 2.68 -3.52
C LYS A 183 -18.86 4.00 -3.20
N GLY A 184 -20.02 4.22 -3.80
CA GLY A 184 -20.88 5.37 -3.47
C GLY A 184 -21.23 5.39 -1.98
N GLY A 185 -21.11 6.57 -1.36
CA GLY A 185 -21.28 6.80 0.08
C GLY A 185 -19.97 6.74 0.89
N ASP A 186 -18.90 6.16 0.34
CA ASP A 186 -17.63 6.01 1.06
C ASP A 186 -16.86 7.34 1.13
N ARG A 187 -16.05 7.47 2.19
CA ARG A 187 -15.08 8.56 2.32
C ARG A 187 -13.69 8.08 1.89
N VAL A 188 -12.92 8.96 1.26
CA VAL A 188 -11.51 8.71 0.94
C VAL A 188 -10.67 9.92 1.31
N VAL A 189 -9.42 9.67 1.71
CA VAL A 189 -8.43 10.73 1.97
C VAL A 189 -7.57 10.89 0.74
N VAL A 190 -7.46 12.09 0.20
CA VAL A 190 -6.67 12.41 -1.00
C VAL A 190 -5.43 13.20 -0.60
N CYS A 191 -4.26 12.72 -1.00
CA CYS A 191 -2.97 13.37 -0.79
C CYS A 191 -2.31 13.75 -2.12
N ALA A 192 -1.75 14.96 -2.21
CA ALA A 192 -1.07 15.44 -3.41
C ALA A 192 0.00 16.50 -3.12
N GLY A 193 0.76 16.84 -4.16
CA GLY A 193 1.67 17.97 -4.21
C GLY A 193 1.16 19.04 -5.16
N VAL A 194 1.08 20.28 -4.69
CA VAL A 194 0.75 21.47 -5.48
C VAL A 194 1.93 22.45 -5.44
N PRO A 195 2.35 23.06 -6.57
CA PRO A 195 1.79 22.91 -7.91
C PRO A 195 1.92 21.49 -8.48
N PHE A 196 0.92 21.08 -9.26
CA PHE A 196 0.89 19.75 -9.86
C PHE A 196 2.06 19.56 -10.84
N GLY A 197 2.47 18.30 -11.06
CA GLY A 197 3.60 17.96 -11.92
C GLY A 197 4.99 18.22 -11.30
N THR A 198 5.09 18.87 -10.13
CA THR A 198 6.36 19.09 -9.42
C THR A 198 6.68 17.97 -8.43
N PRO A 199 7.71 17.14 -8.68
CA PRO A 199 8.09 16.06 -7.76
C PRO A 199 8.55 16.58 -6.39
N GLY A 200 8.33 15.79 -5.34
CA GLY A 200 8.89 16.04 -4.01
C GLY A 200 8.09 16.99 -3.11
N SER A 201 7.04 17.63 -3.63
CA SER A 201 6.09 18.38 -2.82
C SER A 201 4.93 17.47 -2.41
N THR A 202 4.66 17.36 -1.11
CA THR A 202 3.39 16.80 -0.60
C THR A 202 2.92 17.77 0.45
N ASN A 203 1.85 18.49 0.12
CA ASN A 203 1.36 19.63 0.89
C ASN A 203 -0.17 19.74 0.87
N VAL A 204 -0.87 18.79 0.25
CA VAL A 204 -2.33 18.72 0.22
C VAL A 204 -2.80 17.42 0.87
N LEU A 205 -3.80 17.55 1.75
CA LEU A 205 -4.63 16.47 2.28
C LEU A 205 -6.07 16.93 2.24
N HIS A 206 -6.94 16.11 1.65
CA HIS A 206 -8.35 16.45 1.48
C HIS A 206 -9.24 15.22 1.69
N VAL A 207 -10.28 15.35 2.53
CA VAL A 207 -11.25 14.27 2.75
C VAL A 207 -12.44 14.49 1.83
N VAL A 208 -12.80 13.49 1.03
CA VAL A 208 -13.92 13.58 0.07
C VAL A 208 -14.87 12.42 0.23
N THR A 209 -16.14 12.66 -0.07
CA THR A 209 -17.18 11.62 -0.13
C THR A 209 -17.46 11.25 -1.57
N ILE A 210 -17.51 9.95 -1.86
CA ILE A 210 -17.90 9.39 -3.16
C ILE A 210 -19.42 9.39 -3.25
N VAL A 211 -19.96 9.91 -4.35
CA VAL A 211 -21.42 10.02 -4.57
C VAL A 211 -21.97 8.70 -5.12
N GLY A 212 -21.23 8.03 -6.01
CA GLY A 212 -21.57 6.74 -6.61
C GLY A 212 -21.91 6.79 -8.10
N ASP A 213 -21.87 7.97 -8.73
CA ASP A 213 -22.14 8.16 -10.16
C ASP A 213 -20.92 8.62 -10.97
N GLU A 214 -19.73 8.58 -10.38
CA GLU A 214 -18.48 9.08 -10.97
C GLU A 214 -18.05 8.36 -12.26
N LEU A 215 -18.61 7.17 -12.49
CA LEU A 215 -18.39 6.36 -13.70
C LEU A 215 -19.45 6.61 -14.79
N LYS A 216 -20.55 7.32 -14.50
CA LYS A 216 -21.59 7.58 -15.51
C LYS A 216 -21.00 8.41 -16.66
N GLY A 217 -21.20 7.94 -17.89
CA GLY A 217 -20.73 8.62 -19.10
C GLY A 217 -19.21 8.52 -19.37
N ARG A 218 -18.48 7.68 -18.63
CA ARG A 218 -17.04 7.48 -18.81
C ARG A 218 -16.68 5.98 -18.76
N SER A 219 -16.78 5.31 -19.91
CA SER A 219 -16.18 3.98 -20.14
C SER A 219 -14.66 4.08 -20.09
#